data_AF-A0A9P9JAG9-F1
#
_entry.id   AF-A0A9P9JAG9-F1
#
_cell.length_a   1.000
_cell.length_b   1.000
_cell.length_c   1.000
_cell.angle_alpha   90.00
_cell.angle_beta   90.00
_cell.angle_gamma   90.00
#
_symmetry.space_group_name_H-M   'P 1'
#
loop_
_entity.id
_entity.type
_entity.pdbx_description
1 polymer ?
#
loop_
_entity_poly.entity_id
_entity_poly.type
_entity_poly.pdbx_seq_one_letter_code
_entity_poly.pdbx_strand_id
1 'polypeptide(L)'
;MEATIADLKQTVDALRSEVVRLSDQEEIRKLQYKYGYYLDKCLYNEVVDLFSDSPETYVQFLGGRYLTKEGVRRLYVGRFAAAFAAGRNGPVHGFLLDHPQMQGIVNVDYSFSNAGTNGTGARAKGRFRSLMQAGVHISQAQKHPRGFCQWFEGGIYENEYIKDKDGQWRILHLRYFPFWHGDVEHGWGYKVSGFVPFPTKTFPTDPMGPDMVVSSEQRMLWPDTRVVPFHYDHPITGEPVKDEDMQAPAFGDKASSSLPALTLKL
;
A
#
# COMPACT_ATOMS: atom_id res chain seq x y z
N MET A 1 -21.08 -28.53 -38.82
CA MET A 1 -19.86 -27.71 -39.06
C MET A 1 -20.03 -26.31 -38.50
N GLU A 2 -21.08 -25.56 -38.87
CA GLU A 2 -21.31 -24.20 -38.35
C GLU A 2 -21.52 -24.13 -36.83
N ALA A 3 -22.30 -25.05 -36.25
CA ALA A 3 -22.49 -25.13 -34.80
C ALA A 3 -21.18 -25.37 -34.04
N THR A 4 -20.32 -26.26 -34.55
CA THR A 4 -18.99 -26.52 -34.00
C THR A 4 -18.07 -25.29 -34.09
N ILE A 5 -18.13 -24.54 -35.20
CA ILE A 5 -17.34 -23.31 -35.36
C ILE A 5 -17.82 -22.23 -34.39
N ALA A 6 -19.13 -22.09 -34.17
CA ALA A 6 -19.69 -21.14 -33.21
C ALA A 6 -19.28 -21.47 -31.76
N ASP A 7 -19.39 -22.75 -31.38
CA ASP A 7 -18.97 -23.26 -30.06
C ASP A 7 -17.47 -23.04 -29.81
N LEU A 8 -16.64 -23.34 -30.81
CA LEU A 8 -15.19 -23.08 -30.73
C LEU A 8 -14.88 -21.59 -30.56
N LYS A 9 -15.58 -20.69 -31.27
CA LYS A 9 -15.39 -19.24 -31.10
C LYS A 9 -15.73 -18.79 -29.68
N GLN A 10 -16.87 -19.22 -29.15
CA GLN A 10 -17.28 -18.92 -27.78
C GLN A 10 -16.25 -19.41 -26.75
N THR A 11 -15.74 -20.62 -26.94
CA THR A 11 -14.69 -21.20 -26.08
C THR A 11 -13.40 -20.38 -26.15
N VAL A 12 -12.97 -20.00 -27.35
CA VAL A 12 -11.77 -19.16 -27.55
C VAL A 12 -11.93 -17.79 -26.88
N ASP A 13 -13.08 -17.15 -27.00
CA ASP A 13 -13.34 -15.84 -26.39
C ASP A 13 -13.37 -15.92 -24.86
N ALA A 14 -13.96 -16.98 -24.30
CA ALA A 14 -13.96 -17.24 -22.86
C ALA A 14 -12.54 -17.48 -22.33
N LEU A 15 -11.75 -18.33 -22.99
CA LEU A 15 -10.37 -18.61 -22.60
C LEU A 15 -9.48 -17.37 -22.74
N ARG A 16 -9.65 -16.59 -23.81
CA ARG A 16 -8.91 -15.33 -23.99
C ARG A 16 -9.20 -14.35 -22.86
N SER A 17 -10.47 -14.22 -22.47
CA SER A 17 -10.87 -13.34 -21.36
C SER A 17 -10.24 -13.79 -20.04
N GLU A 18 -10.21 -15.10 -19.79
CA GLU A 18 -9.57 -15.67 -18.60
C GLU A 18 -8.05 -15.45 -18.59
N VAL A 19 -7.38 -15.63 -19.73
CA VAL A 19 -5.94 -15.35 -19.87
C VAL A 19 -5.64 -13.87 -19.61
N VAL A 20 -6.46 -12.95 -20.14
CA VAL A 20 -6.32 -11.51 -19.88
C VAL A 20 -6.47 -11.21 -18.40
N ARG A 21 -7.49 -11.79 -17.74
CA ARG A 21 -7.74 -11.61 -16.31
C ARG A 21 -6.57 -12.09 -15.45
N LEU A 22 -6.04 -13.28 -15.74
CA LEU A 22 -4.89 -13.85 -15.02
C LEU A 22 -3.60 -13.06 -15.28
N SER A 23 -3.39 -12.61 -16.52
CA SER A 23 -2.25 -11.76 -16.88
C SER A 23 -2.29 -10.42 -16.14
N ASP A 24 -3.44 -9.75 -16.14
CA ASP A 24 -3.63 -8.47 -15.44
C ASP A 24 -3.39 -8.63 -13.93
N GLN A 25 -3.92 -9.69 -13.30
CA GLN A 25 -3.66 -9.99 -11.88
C GLN A 25 -2.17 -10.14 -11.58
N GLU A 26 -1.43 -10.82 -12.45
CA GLU A 26 0.01 -11.03 -12.26
C GLU A 26 0.83 -9.78 -12.58
N GLU A 27 0.44 -8.98 -13.56
CA GLU A 27 1.06 -7.68 -13.86
C GLU A 27 0.95 -6.72 -12.67
N ILE A 28 -0.22 -6.68 -12.02
CA ILE A 28 -0.43 -5.87 -10.80
C ILE A 28 0.43 -6.38 -9.64
N ARG A 29 0.51 -7.71 -9.44
CA ARG A 29 1.38 -8.29 -8.40
C ARG A 29 2.84 -7.92 -8.65
N LYS A 30 3.32 -8.04 -9.90
CA LYS A 30 4.66 -7.61 -10.31
C LYS A 30 4.87 -6.11 -10.13
N LEU A 31 3.88 -5.28 -10.45
CA LEU A 31 3.92 -3.83 -10.24
C LEU A 31 4.15 -3.50 -8.76
N GLN A 32 3.40 -4.14 -7.86
CA GLN A 32 3.57 -3.94 -6.42
C GLN A 32 4.95 -4.39 -5.92
N TYR A 33 5.48 -5.50 -6.45
CA TYR A 33 6.84 -5.95 -6.10
C TYR A 33 7.93 -5.02 -6.65
N LYS A 34 7.79 -4.51 -7.89
CA LYS A 34 8.68 -3.48 -8.44
C LYS A 34 8.68 -2.22 -7.56
N TYR A 35 7.50 -1.78 -7.11
CA TYR A 35 7.37 -0.70 -6.14
C TYR A 35 8.21 -0.97 -4.87
N GLY A 36 8.12 -2.17 -4.30
CA GLY A 36 8.94 -2.58 -3.15
C GLY A 36 10.44 -2.50 -3.44
N TYR A 37 10.91 -3.11 -4.55
CA TYR A 37 12.33 -3.09 -4.91
C TYR A 37 12.90 -1.68 -5.11
N TYR A 38 12.13 -0.76 -5.70
CA TYR A 38 12.56 0.64 -5.83
C TYR A 38 12.57 1.36 -4.47
N LEU A 39 11.53 1.14 -3.66
CA LEU A 39 11.42 1.73 -2.32
C LEU A 39 12.62 1.33 -1.43
N ASP A 40 13.01 0.05 -1.47
CA ASP A 40 14.10 -0.52 -0.68
C ASP A 40 15.47 0.09 -1.00
N LYS A 41 15.61 0.61 -2.22
CA LYS A 41 16.84 1.25 -2.67
C LYS A 41 16.72 2.76 -2.71
N CYS A 42 15.71 3.36 -2.05
CA CYS A 42 15.48 4.80 -2.06
C CYS A 42 15.40 5.40 -3.48
N LEU A 43 14.96 4.59 -4.46
CA LEU A 43 14.75 4.98 -5.86
C LEU A 43 13.37 5.63 -5.99
N TYR A 44 13.23 6.80 -5.34
CA TYR A 44 11.97 7.49 -5.15
C TYR A 44 11.39 8.10 -6.42
N ASN A 45 12.22 8.47 -7.39
CA ASN A 45 11.72 8.91 -8.70
C ASN A 45 11.00 7.76 -9.41
N GLU A 46 11.62 6.59 -9.42
CA GLU A 46 11.09 5.35 -9.99
C GLU A 46 9.81 4.92 -9.27
N VAL A 47 9.75 5.08 -7.94
CA VAL A 47 8.52 4.87 -7.17
C VAL A 47 7.40 5.78 -7.65
N VAL A 48 7.64 7.09 -7.79
CA VAL A 48 6.59 8.04 -8.19
C VAL A 48 6.10 7.76 -9.61
N ASP A 49 6.97 7.31 -10.52
CA ASP A 49 6.60 7.03 -11.90
C ASP A 49 5.69 5.80 -12.07
N LEU A 50 5.57 4.95 -11.04
CA LEU A 50 4.60 3.84 -11.01
C LEU A 50 3.15 4.30 -10.75
N PHE A 51 2.95 5.54 -10.31
CA PHE A 51 1.62 6.09 -10.02
C PHE A 51 0.97 6.68 -11.28
N SER A 52 -0.36 6.57 -11.35
CA SER A 52 -1.16 7.20 -12.40
C SER A 52 -1.10 8.72 -12.30
N ASP A 53 -1.29 9.38 -13.45
CA ASP A 53 -1.50 10.83 -13.50
C ASP A 53 -2.95 11.22 -13.23
N SER A 54 -3.84 10.24 -12.94
CA SER A 54 -5.23 10.50 -12.55
C SER A 54 -5.29 11.47 -11.37
N PRO A 55 -6.22 12.44 -11.37
CA PRO A 55 -6.43 13.34 -10.24
C PRO A 55 -6.90 12.62 -8.96
N GLU A 56 -7.40 11.38 -9.08
CA GLU A 56 -7.78 10.55 -7.94
C GLU A 56 -6.57 9.96 -7.20
N THR A 57 -5.40 9.94 -7.83
CA THR A 57 -4.21 9.27 -7.29
C THR A 57 -3.86 9.76 -5.89
N TYR A 58 -3.52 8.86 -4.96
CA TYR A 58 -2.98 9.27 -3.66
C TYR A 58 -2.14 8.18 -2.98
N VAL A 59 -1.35 8.62 -1.99
CA VAL A 59 -0.74 7.74 -0.98
C VAL A 59 -1.32 8.08 0.39
N GLN A 60 -1.86 7.07 1.07
CA GLN A 60 -2.17 7.12 2.49
C GLN A 60 -1.04 6.44 3.25
N PHE A 61 -0.37 7.24 4.08
CA PHE A 61 0.74 6.78 4.91
C PHE A 61 0.65 7.44 6.28
N LEU A 62 0.64 6.61 7.33
CA LEU A 62 0.75 7.02 8.73
C LEU A 62 -0.16 8.21 9.08
N GLY A 63 -1.47 8.04 8.84
CA GLY A 63 -2.49 9.02 9.16
C GLY A 63 -2.56 10.27 8.27
N GLY A 64 -1.75 10.36 7.21
CA GLY A 64 -1.83 11.42 6.20
C GLY A 64 -2.19 10.87 4.82
N ARG A 65 -2.88 11.68 4.01
CA ARG A 65 -3.09 11.45 2.57
C ARG A 65 -2.37 12.50 1.75
N TYR A 66 -1.57 12.02 0.81
CA TYR A 66 -0.83 12.80 -0.16
C TYR A 66 -1.54 12.67 -1.50
N LEU A 67 -2.31 13.68 -1.87
CA LEU A 67 -3.22 13.69 -3.00
C LEU A 67 -2.50 14.06 -4.30
N THR A 68 -2.98 13.48 -5.39
CA THR A 68 -2.41 13.55 -6.74
C THR A 68 -0.96 13.05 -6.79
N LYS A 69 -0.40 12.95 -7.99
CA LYS A 69 1.00 12.58 -8.18
C LYS A 69 1.97 13.59 -7.57
N GLU A 70 1.58 14.85 -7.43
CA GLU A 70 2.39 15.87 -6.74
C GLU A 70 2.49 15.64 -5.23
N GLY A 71 1.40 15.22 -4.57
CA GLY A 71 1.44 14.78 -3.18
C GLY A 71 2.34 13.56 -3.02
N VAL A 72 2.20 12.58 -3.90
CA VAL A 72 3.06 11.38 -3.93
C VAL A 72 4.54 11.78 -4.04
N ARG A 73 4.87 12.71 -4.94
CA ARG A 73 6.23 13.25 -5.11
C ARG A 73 6.73 13.95 -3.85
N ARG A 74 5.88 14.76 -3.19
CA ARG A 74 6.22 15.44 -1.93
C ARG A 74 6.57 14.45 -0.82
N LEU A 75 5.84 13.33 -0.72
CA LEU A 75 6.16 12.27 0.23
C LEU A 75 7.48 11.57 -0.10
N TYR A 76 7.64 11.03 -1.30
CA TYR A 76 8.80 10.18 -1.62
C TYR A 76 10.06 10.99 -1.91
N VAL A 77 10.00 11.96 -2.82
CA VAL A 77 11.17 12.72 -3.27
C VAL A 77 11.47 13.89 -2.33
N GLY A 78 10.44 14.49 -1.73
CA GLY A 78 10.63 15.53 -0.72
C GLY A 78 11.05 14.95 0.62
N ARG A 79 10.10 14.28 1.30
CA ARG A 79 10.27 13.84 2.70
C ARG A 79 11.21 12.64 2.83
N PHE A 80 10.96 11.55 2.11
CA PHE A 80 11.71 10.30 2.31
C PHE A 80 13.14 10.38 1.78
N ALA A 81 13.36 10.94 0.59
CA ALA A 81 14.72 11.13 0.05
C ALA A 81 15.61 11.91 1.02
N ALA A 82 15.11 13.02 1.57
CA ALA A 82 15.83 13.81 2.56
C ALA A 82 16.14 13.00 3.84
N ALA A 83 15.14 12.28 4.37
CA ALA A 83 15.24 11.58 5.64
C ALA A 83 16.11 10.30 5.62
N PHE A 84 16.17 9.61 4.47
CA PHE A 84 16.79 8.28 4.38
C PHE A 84 18.03 8.22 3.48
N ALA A 85 18.18 9.17 2.56
CA ALA A 85 19.27 9.18 1.58
C ALA A 85 19.89 10.58 1.38
N ALA A 86 19.64 11.52 2.29
CA ALA A 86 20.13 12.90 2.21
C ALA A 86 19.81 13.59 0.88
N GLY A 87 18.61 13.34 0.34
CA GLY A 87 18.11 13.89 -0.91
C GLY A 87 18.54 13.12 -2.18
N ARG A 88 19.35 12.07 -2.04
CA ARG A 88 19.77 11.24 -3.18
C ARG A 88 18.65 10.29 -3.62
N ASN A 89 18.51 10.13 -4.93
CA ASN A 89 17.74 9.03 -5.53
C ASN A 89 18.63 7.78 -5.63
N GLY A 90 18.44 6.84 -4.72
CA GLY A 90 19.19 5.59 -4.64
C GLY A 90 19.76 5.29 -3.25
N PRO A 91 20.40 4.12 -3.06
CA PRO A 91 20.86 3.64 -1.76
C PRO A 91 22.13 4.36 -1.28
N VAL A 92 22.26 4.59 0.02
CA VAL A 92 23.50 5.08 0.63
C VAL A 92 24.23 3.92 1.34
N HIS A 93 25.56 3.96 1.32
CA HIS A 93 26.36 2.91 1.96
C HIS A 93 26.00 2.79 3.45
N GLY A 94 25.77 1.57 3.93
CA GLY A 94 25.50 1.26 5.34
C GLY A 94 24.10 1.62 5.86
N PHE A 95 23.16 2.01 5.00
CA PHE A 95 21.74 2.09 5.36
C PHE A 95 20.96 0.92 4.75
N LEU A 96 20.27 0.16 5.60
CA LEU A 96 19.37 -0.91 5.21
C LEU A 96 17.94 -0.38 5.26
N LEU A 97 17.17 -0.68 4.21
CA LEU A 97 15.75 -0.38 4.11
C LEU A 97 15.12 -1.43 3.21
N ASP A 98 14.51 -2.46 3.77
CA ASP A 98 13.92 -3.55 3.01
C ASP A 98 12.43 -3.70 3.40
N HIS A 99 11.55 -3.83 2.41
CA HIS A 99 10.11 -4.02 2.57
C HIS A 99 9.62 -5.30 1.86
N PRO A 100 10.07 -6.50 2.27
CA PRO A 100 9.51 -7.76 1.78
C PRO A 100 7.97 -7.78 1.77
N GLN A 101 7.39 -7.89 0.58
CA GLN A 101 5.94 -7.92 0.39
C GLN A 101 5.47 -9.32 0.00
N MET A 102 4.52 -9.86 0.76
CA MET A 102 4.07 -11.25 0.69
C MET A 102 2.54 -11.35 0.78
N GLN A 103 2.00 -12.56 0.60
CA GLN A 103 0.56 -12.85 0.72
C GLN A 103 -0.33 -12.02 -0.23
N GLY A 104 0.11 -11.85 -1.49
CA GLY A 104 -0.54 -10.98 -2.47
C GLY A 104 -1.86 -11.51 -3.03
N ILE A 105 -2.98 -10.86 -2.70
CA ILE A 105 -4.32 -11.13 -3.26
C ILE A 105 -4.70 -9.96 -4.17
N VAL A 106 -5.09 -10.24 -5.42
CA VAL A 106 -5.43 -9.23 -6.43
C VAL A 106 -6.74 -9.57 -7.12
N ASN A 107 -7.65 -8.61 -7.19
CA ASN A 107 -8.91 -8.71 -7.93
C ASN A 107 -9.01 -7.58 -8.96
N VAL A 108 -9.34 -7.93 -10.21
CA VAL A 108 -9.52 -6.98 -11.31
C VAL A 108 -11.01 -6.81 -11.59
N ASP A 109 -11.43 -5.56 -11.76
CA ASP A 109 -12.78 -5.15 -12.07
C ASP A 109 -12.83 -4.45 -13.44
N TYR A 110 -13.34 -5.17 -14.43
CA TYR A 110 -13.51 -4.69 -15.79
C TYR A 110 -14.80 -3.89 -16.00
N SER A 111 -15.69 -3.77 -15.01
CA SER A 111 -16.90 -2.94 -15.12
C SER A 111 -16.58 -1.45 -15.31
N PHE A 112 -15.37 -1.03 -14.90
CA PHE A 112 -14.83 0.31 -15.13
C PHE A 112 -14.14 0.47 -16.50
N SER A 113 -13.99 -0.59 -17.28
CA SER A 113 -13.29 -0.52 -18.55
C SER A 113 -14.09 0.22 -19.62
N ASN A 114 -13.38 0.98 -20.45
CA ASN A 114 -13.96 1.69 -21.58
C ASN A 114 -14.37 0.68 -22.66
N ALA A 115 -15.63 0.75 -23.09
CA ALA A 115 -16.16 -0.11 -24.15
C ALA A 115 -15.30 -0.02 -25.42
N GLY A 116 -15.01 -1.17 -26.03
CA GLY A 116 -14.20 -1.25 -27.26
C GLY A 116 -12.70 -1.05 -27.07
N THR A 117 -12.20 -1.04 -25.82
CA THR A 117 -10.76 -0.98 -25.52
C THR A 117 -10.22 -2.32 -25.00
N ASN A 118 -8.89 -2.46 -24.94
CA ASN A 118 -8.22 -3.62 -24.34
C ASN A 118 -8.22 -3.58 -22.79
N GLY A 119 -9.37 -3.25 -22.19
CA GLY A 119 -9.55 -3.15 -20.74
C GLY A 119 -9.02 -1.83 -20.13
N THR A 120 -8.68 -0.82 -20.94
CA THR A 120 -8.32 0.51 -20.45
C THR A 120 -9.45 1.06 -19.57
N GLY A 121 -9.11 1.67 -18.45
CA GLY A 121 -10.06 2.14 -17.43
C GLY A 121 -10.43 1.07 -16.40
N ALA A 122 -10.12 -0.21 -16.63
CA ALA A 122 -10.31 -1.25 -15.62
C ALA A 122 -9.59 -0.87 -14.32
N ARG A 123 -10.22 -1.21 -13.20
CA ARG A 123 -9.68 -0.98 -11.86
C ARG A 123 -9.26 -2.33 -11.27
N ALA A 124 -8.38 -2.29 -10.29
CA ALA A 124 -8.07 -3.46 -9.51
C ALA A 124 -7.81 -3.10 -8.05
N LYS A 125 -7.98 -4.08 -7.17
CA LYS A 125 -7.64 -3.97 -5.76
C LYS A 125 -6.61 -5.03 -5.42
N GLY A 126 -5.71 -4.71 -4.50
CA GLY A 126 -4.65 -5.61 -4.11
C GLY A 126 -4.26 -5.49 -2.64
N ARG A 127 -4.22 -6.63 -1.95
CA ARG A 127 -3.75 -6.76 -0.57
C ARG A 127 -2.37 -7.38 -0.53
N PHE A 128 -1.46 -6.80 0.24
CA PHE A 128 -0.11 -7.33 0.46
C PHE A 128 0.35 -7.09 1.90
N ARG A 129 1.01 -8.08 2.51
CA ARG A 129 1.64 -7.94 3.82
C ARG A 129 3.09 -7.51 3.65
N SER A 130 3.51 -6.48 4.37
CA SER A 130 4.91 -6.05 4.45
C SER A 130 5.51 -6.46 5.79
N LEU A 131 6.72 -7.01 5.75
CA LEU A 131 7.62 -7.07 6.90
C LEU A 131 8.85 -6.23 6.55
N MET A 132 8.93 -5.05 7.14
CA MET A 132 9.96 -4.07 6.87
C MET A 132 11.07 -4.12 7.91
N GLN A 133 12.30 -3.92 7.44
CA GLN A 133 13.51 -3.84 8.28
C GLN A 133 14.30 -2.61 7.84
N ALA A 134 14.81 -1.86 8.80
CA ALA A 134 15.79 -0.84 8.50
C ALA A 134 16.77 -0.64 9.63
N GLY A 135 17.88 -0.01 9.26
CA GLY A 135 18.90 0.35 10.21
C GLY A 135 20.11 0.99 9.56
N VAL A 136 20.97 1.51 10.42
CA VAL A 136 22.26 2.08 10.05
C VAL A 136 23.34 1.17 10.61
N HIS A 137 24.19 0.67 9.73
CA HIS A 137 25.35 -0.12 10.10
C HIS A 137 26.33 0.71 10.94
N ILE A 138 26.98 0.09 11.92
CA ILE A 138 27.88 0.77 12.87
C ILE A 138 29.00 1.58 12.20
N SER A 139 29.48 1.12 11.03
CA SER A 139 30.49 1.84 10.24
C SER A 139 30.04 3.22 9.74
N GLN A 140 28.74 3.51 9.75
CA GLN A 140 28.16 4.79 9.32
C GLN A 140 27.56 5.59 10.49
N ALA A 141 27.60 5.07 11.72
CA ALA A 141 26.91 5.68 12.86
C ALA A 141 27.37 7.12 13.15
N GLN A 142 28.64 7.45 12.93
CA GLN A 142 29.15 8.80 13.17
C GLN A 142 28.70 9.82 12.11
N LYS A 143 28.38 9.36 10.89
CA LYS A 143 28.03 10.21 9.75
C LYS A 143 26.52 10.31 9.54
N HIS A 144 25.80 9.22 9.77
CA HIS A 144 24.36 9.16 9.55
C HIS A 144 23.62 9.88 10.69
N PRO A 145 22.65 10.77 10.41
CA PRO A 145 21.98 11.58 11.44
C PRO A 145 21.20 10.76 12.48
N ARG A 146 20.88 9.49 12.16
CA ARG A 146 20.22 8.55 13.07
C ARG A 146 21.16 7.81 14.03
N GLY A 147 22.48 7.94 13.87
CA GLY A 147 23.44 7.09 14.58
C GLY A 147 23.28 5.61 14.19
N PHE A 148 23.84 4.73 15.03
CA PHE A 148 23.56 3.30 14.96
C PHE A 148 22.12 3.03 15.45
N CYS A 149 21.32 2.35 14.64
CA CYS A 149 19.95 1.98 14.99
C CYS A 149 19.49 0.82 14.10
N GLN A 150 18.58 0.00 14.61
CA GLN A 150 17.95 -1.10 13.88
C GLN A 150 16.49 -1.22 14.32
N TRP A 151 15.57 -1.44 13.38
CA TRP A 151 14.16 -1.61 13.70
C TRP A 151 13.42 -2.46 12.67
N PHE A 152 12.31 -3.00 13.13
CA PHE A 152 11.34 -3.72 12.32
C PHE A 152 10.02 -2.95 12.29
N GLU A 153 9.27 -3.17 11.22
CA GLU A 153 7.91 -2.72 11.05
C GLU A 153 7.10 -3.80 10.34
N GLY A 154 5.85 -3.97 10.71
CA GLY A 154 4.91 -4.76 9.92
C GLY A 154 3.71 -3.92 9.52
N GLY A 155 3.17 -4.17 8.33
CA GLY A 155 2.00 -3.46 7.85
C GLY A 155 1.29 -4.17 6.71
N ILE A 156 0.13 -3.65 6.32
CA ILE A 156 -0.68 -4.16 5.22
C ILE A 156 -0.86 -3.05 4.19
N TYR A 157 -0.62 -3.37 2.93
CA TYR A 157 -1.10 -2.61 1.78
C TYR A 157 -2.50 -3.10 1.41
N GLU A 158 -3.42 -2.17 1.21
CA GLU A 158 -4.77 -2.41 0.68
C GLU A 158 -5.03 -1.43 -0.47
N ASN A 159 -4.36 -1.67 -1.60
CA ASN A 159 -4.18 -0.71 -2.68
C ASN A 159 -5.27 -0.82 -3.76
N GLU A 160 -5.40 0.24 -4.55
CA GLU A 160 -6.13 0.26 -5.82
C GLU A 160 -5.20 0.63 -6.98
N TYR A 161 -5.52 0.08 -8.16
CA TYR A 161 -4.78 0.23 -9.40
C TYR A 161 -5.74 0.59 -10.54
N ILE A 162 -5.19 1.19 -11.60
CA ILE A 162 -5.91 1.51 -12.84
C ILE A 162 -5.09 1.07 -14.05
N LYS A 163 -5.76 0.52 -15.06
CA LYS A 163 -5.17 0.30 -16.39
C LYS A 163 -5.32 1.58 -17.21
N ASP A 164 -4.22 2.29 -17.41
CA ASP A 164 -4.24 3.62 -18.01
C ASP A 164 -4.43 3.58 -19.55
N LYS A 165 -4.48 4.75 -20.18
CA LYS A 165 -4.75 4.92 -21.63
C LYS A 165 -3.75 4.22 -22.55
N ASP A 166 -2.53 3.97 -22.06
CA ASP A 166 -1.49 3.25 -22.80
C ASP A 166 -1.54 1.73 -22.57
N GLY A 167 -2.56 1.25 -21.86
CA GLY A 167 -2.78 -0.17 -21.56
C GLY A 167 -1.96 -0.70 -20.39
N GLN A 168 -1.16 0.14 -19.71
CA GLN A 168 -0.33 -0.28 -18.58
C GLN A 168 -1.03 -0.07 -17.24
N TRP A 169 -0.88 -1.03 -16.32
CA TRP A 169 -1.32 -0.90 -14.94
C TRP A 169 -0.45 0.10 -14.17
N ARG A 170 -1.10 0.95 -13.38
CA ARG A 170 -0.46 1.93 -12.49
C ARG A 170 -1.12 1.92 -11.11
N ILE A 171 -0.37 2.36 -10.11
CA ILE A 171 -0.89 2.56 -8.75
C ILE A 171 -1.80 3.78 -8.77
N LEU A 172 -3.03 3.61 -8.29
CA LEU A 172 -4.00 4.68 -8.13
C LEU A 172 -4.03 5.14 -6.67
N HIS A 173 -4.41 4.23 -5.76
CA HIS A 173 -4.45 4.50 -4.33
C HIS A 173 -3.50 3.54 -3.65
N LEU A 174 -2.39 4.05 -3.11
CA LEU A 174 -1.55 3.26 -2.22
C LEU A 174 -2.00 3.54 -0.79
N ARG A 175 -2.51 2.52 -0.10
CA ARG A 175 -2.92 2.63 1.31
C ARG A 175 -2.11 1.66 2.13
N TYR A 176 -1.09 2.20 2.78
CA TYR A 176 -0.27 1.42 3.69
C TYR A 176 -0.70 1.68 5.12
N PHE A 177 -1.10 0.60 5.79
CA PHE A 177 -1.49 0.58 7.19
C PHE A 177 -0.34 -0.02 8.01
N PRO A 178 0.53 0.83 8.62
CA PRO A 178 1.53 0.33 9.55
C PRO A 178 0.82 -0.28 10.76
N PHE A 179 1.13 -1.54 11.05
CA PHE A 179 0.50 -2.32 12.10
C PHE A 179 1.31 -2.27 13.39
N TRP A 180 2.63 -2.44 13.32
CA TRP A 180 3.49 -2.42 14.50
C TRP A 180 4.92 -1.98 14.15
N HIS A 181 5.63 -1.50 15.17
CA HIS A 181 7.06 -1.25 15.14
C HIS A 181 7.73 -2.04 16.25
N GLY A 182 8.92 -2.56 16.01
CA GLY A 182 9.79 -3.15 17.02
C GLY A 182 11.21 -2.63 16.89
N ASP A 183 11.99 -2.66 17.96
CA ASP A 183 13.44 -2.70 17.84
C ASP A 183 13.90 -4.16 17.82
N VAL A 184 15.19 -4.40 17.55
CA VAL A 184 15.73 -5.75 17.49
C VAL A 184 15.97 -6.30 18.89
N GLU A 185 16.33 -5.42 19.82
CA GLU A 185 16.80 -5.72 21.16
C GLU A 185 15.67 -6.13 22.12
N HIS A 186 14.52 -5.46 22.05
CA HIS A 186 13.36 -5.68 22.93
C HIS A 186 12.15 -6.26 22.19
N GLY A 187 12.12 -6.16 20.86
CA GLY A 187 11.02 -6.64 20.01
C GLY A 187 9.80 -5.70 20.01
N TRP A 188 8.69 -6.16 19.46
CA TRP A 188 7.47 -5.34 19.29
C TRP A 188 6.69 -5.09 20.59
N GLY A 189 6.90 -5.90 21.63
CA GLY A 189 6.15 -5.79 22.89
C GLY A 189 6.49 -4.55 23.72
N TYR A 190 7.69 -4.00 23.56
CA TYR A 190 8.21 -2.90 24.40
C TYR A 190 8.33 -1.56 23.67
N LYS A 191 8.18 -1.55 22.33
CA LYS A 191 8.22 -0.31 21.56
C LYS A 191 6.88 0.39 21.66
N VAL A 192 6.89 1.56 22.32
CA VAL A 192 5.69 2.35 22.61
C VAL A 192 5.05 2.86 21.31
N SER A 193 3.72 2.89 21.28
CA SER A 193 2.93 3.55 20.22
C SER A 193 3.43 4.98 19.98
N GLY A 194 3.65 5.37 18.71
CA GLY A 194 3.98 6.75 18.34
C GLY A 194 5.47 7.05 18.08
N PHE A 195 6.32 6.03 17.91
CA PHE A 195 7.72 6.21 17.48
C PHE A 195 7.85 7.09 16.23
N VAL A 196 6.89 6.94 15.30
CA VAL A 196 6.65 7.92 14.23
C VAL A 196 5.34 8.65 14.55
N PRO A 197 5.36 9.96 14.80
CA PRO A 197 4.15 10.70 15.13
C PRO A 197 3.25 10.85 13.90
N PHE A 198 1.93 10.76 14.13
CA PHE A 198 0.93 11.12 13.13
C PHE A 198 1.05 12.60 12.75
N PRO A 199 0.86 12.96 11.47
CA PRO A 199 0.87 14.34 11.04
C PRO A 199 -0.26 15.11 11.71
N THR A 200 0.04 16.33 12.17
CA THR A 200 -0.91 17.25 12.81
C THR A 200 -1.17 18.50 11.98
N LYS A 201 -0.38 18.73 10.94
CA LYS A 201 -0.47 19.87 10.03
C LYS A 201 -0.50 19.37 8.59
N THR A 202 -1.21 20.08 7.73
CA THR A 202 -1.31 19.79 6.29
C THR A 202 -0.42 20.72 5.49
N PHE A 203 -0.20 20.36 4.23
CA PHE A 203 0.30 21.28 3.21
C PHE A 203 -0.72 22.42 2.99
N PRO A 204 -0.29 23.69 2.80
CA PRO A 204 1.11 24.15 2.74
C PRO A 204 1.72 24.58 4.09
N THR A 205 1.00 24.50 5.21
CA THR A 205 1.53 24.89 6.54
C THR A 205 2.74 24.05 6.94
N ASP A 206 2.72 22.75 6.65
CA ASP A 206 3.91 21.91 6.61
C ASP A 206 4.29 21.68 5.13
N PRO A 207 5.41 22.23 4.64
CA PRO A 207 5.85 22.07 3.24
C PRO A 207 6.06 20.62 2.81
N MET A 208 6.22 19.68 3.74
CA MET A 208 6.37 18.23 3.49
C MET A 208 5.17 17.42 4.03
N GLY A 209 4.15 18.12 4.51
CA GLY A 209 2.95 17.54 5.09
C GLY A 209 2.02 16.89 4.06
N PRO A 210 1.07 16.06 4.51
CA PRO A 210 0.02 15.54 3.66
C PRO A 210 -0.96 16.66 3.26
N ASP A 211 -1.75 16.45 2.22
CA ASP A 211 -2.85 17.36 1.84
C ASP A 211 -4.04 17.20 2.81
N MET A 212 -4.20 16.01 3.38
CA MET A 212 -5.23 15.71 4.38
C MET A 212 -4.69 14.86 5.52
N VAL A 213 -5.20 15.09 6.71
CA VAL A 213 -4.95 14.23 7.88
C VAL A 213 -6.21 13.39 8.13
N VAL A 214 -6.07 12.07 8.20
CA VAL A 214 -7.21 11.17 8.46
C VAL A 214 -7.69 11.31 9.89
N SER A 215 -8.97 11.04 10.17
CA SER A 215 -9.53 11.10 11.53
C SER A 215 -8.78 10.16 12.48
N SER A 216 -8.75 10.49 13.77
CA SER A 216 -8.08 9.66 14.79
C SER A 216 -8.63 8.24 14.83
N GLU A 217 -9.92 8.05 14.58
CA GLU A 217 -10.57 6.74 14.54
C GLU A 217 -10.09 5.86 13.38
N GLN A 218 -9.57 6.45 12.29
CA GLN A 218 -9.05 5.71 11.14
C GLN A 218 -7.53 5.51 11.18
N ARG A 219 -6.88 5.97 12.26
CA ARG A 219 -5.46 5.73 12.52
C ARG A 219 -5.32 4.46 13.33
N MET A 220 -4.30 3.69 13.01
CA MET A 220 -3.97 2.44 13.68
C MET A 220 -2.45 2.37 13.84
N LEU A 221 -2.02 1.88 15.00
CA LEU A 221 -0.67 1.42 15.28
C LEU A 221 -0.72 0.56 16.55
N TRP A 222 0.11 -0.48 16.64
CA TRP A 222 0.27 -1.32 17.82
C TRP A 222 0.30 -0.50 19.11
N PRO A 223 -0.49 -0.86 20.14
CA PRO A 223 -1.20 -2.13 20.33
C PRO A 223 -2.59 -2.26 19.67
N ASP A 224 -3.01 -1.31 18.84
CA ASP A 224 -4.24 -1.47 18.06
C ASP A 224 -4.14 -2.64 17.08
N THR A 225 -5.08 -3.59 17.18
CA THR A 225 -5.10 -4.82 16.37
C THR A 225 -6.31 -4.91 15.44
N ARG A 226 -7.02 -3.78 15.22
CA ARG A 226 -8.18 -3.73 14.31
C ARG A 226 -7.82 -4.22 12.92
N VAL A 227 -8.81 -4.79 12.25
CA VAL A 227 -8.61 -5.43 10.95
C VAL A 227 -8.55 -4.39 9.85
N VAL A 228 -7.49 -4.42 9.04
CA VAL A 228 -7.46 -3.66 7.76
C VAL A 228 -8.55 -4.23 6.86
N PRO A 229 -9.51 -3.42 6.38
CA PRO A 229 -10.71 -3.95 5.73
C PRO A 229 -10.37 -4.75 4.47
N PHE A 230 -11.15 -5.80 4.21
CA PHE A 230 -10.98 -6.64 3.02
C PHE A 230 -11.67 -6.01 1.81
N HIS A 231 -10.98 -5.96 0.67
CA HIS A 231 -11.60 -5.65 -0.61
C HIS A 231 -12.43 -6.79 -1.23
N TYR A 232 -12.47 -7.95 -0.57
CA TYR A 232 -13.12 -9.16 -1.03
C TYR A 232 -13.97 -9.78 0.07
N ASP A 233 -15.00 -10.50 -0.33
CA ASP A 233 -15.89 -11.24 0.56
C ASP A 233 -15.31 -12.62 0.89
N HIS A 234 -15.89 -13.28 1.88
CA HIS A 234 -15.49 -14.63 2.25
C HIS A 234 -15.78 -15.61 1.10
N PRO A 235 -14.78 -16.35 0.57
CA PRO A 235 -14.89 -17.01 -0.73
C PRO A 235 -15.87 -18.19 -0.78
N ILE A 236 -16.31 -18.71 0.37
CA ILE A 236 -17.27 -19.83 0.46
C ILE A 236 -18.69 -19.34 0.75
N THR A 237 -18.85 -18.24 1.49
CA THR A 237 -20.17 -17.74 1.91
C THR A 237 -20.65 -16.58 1.05
N GLY A 238 -19.74 -15.86 0.39
CA GLY A 238 -20.03 -14.65 -0.37
C GLY A 238 -20.31 -13.42 0.51
N GLU A 239 -20.18 -13.53 1.83
CA GLU A 239 -20.51 -12.46 2.77
C GLU A 239 -19.25 -11.69 3.20
N PRO A 240 -19.34 -10.36 3.39
CA PRO A 240 -18.27 -9.60 4.02
C PRO A 240 -18.12 -9.97 5.50
N VAL A 241 -16.93 -9.75 6.06
CA VAL A 241 -16.72 -9.83 7.51
C VAL A 241 -17.50 -8.70 8.17
N LYS A 242 -18.20 -8.98 9.27
CA LYS A 242 -18.99 -7.98 9.98
C LYS A 242 -18.08 -6.91 10.59
N ASP A 243 -18.53 -5.67 10.60
CA ASP A 243 -17.79 -4.56 11.20
C ASP A 243 -17.47 -4.79 12.68
N GLU A 244 -18.37 -5.43 13.43
CA GLU A 244 -18.14 -5.81 14.83
C GLU A 244 -16.94 -6.76 14.99
N ASP A 245 -16.78 -7.70 14.07
CA ASP A 245 -15.69 -8.70 14.08
C ASP A 245 -14.35 -8.10 13.62
N MET A 246 -14.36 -6.90 13.04
CA MET A 246 -13.16 -6.16 12.60
C MET A 246 -12.64 -5.17 13.66
N GLN A 247 -13.33 -5.04 14.80
CA GLN A 247 -12.93 -4.24 15.94
C GLN A 247 -11.91 -4.97 16.83
N ALA A 248 -11.28 -4.26 17.76
CA ALA A 248 -10.25 -4.82 18.65
C ALA A 248 -10.45 -4.38 20.11
N PRO A 249 -11.43 -4.98 20.82
CA PRO A 249 -11.60 -4.75 22.25
C PRO A 249 -10.48 -5.38 23.07
N ALA A 250 -10.34 -4.93 24.31
CA ALA A 250 -9.47 -5.58 25.28
C ALA A 250 -9.91 -7.04 25.50
N PHE A 251 -8.99 -7.90 25.92
CA PHE A 251 -9.25 -9.33 26.12
C PHE A 251 -10.40 -9.53 27.13
N GLY A 252 -11.52 -10.09 26.66
CA GLY A 252 -12.73 -10.33 27.46
C GLY A 252 -13.80 -9.24 27.37
N ASP A 253 -13.51 -8.08 26.77
CA ASP A 253 -14.46 -6.99 26.61
C ASP A 253 -15.34 -7.15 25.36
N LYS A 254 -16.45 -6.40 25.32
CA LYS A 254 -17.34 -6.32 24.16
C LYS A 254 -16.74 -5.45 23.06
N ALA A 255 -16.98 -5.77 21.79
CA ALA A 255 -16.50 -4.98 20.64
C ALA A 255 -16.82 -3.47 20.77
N SER A 256 -18.03 -3.15 21.23
CA SER A 256 -18.49 -1.77 21.45
C SER A 256 -17.70 -0.95 22.49
N SER A 257 -16.77 -1.55 23.25
CA SER A 257 -15.84 -0.82 24.11
C SER A 257 -14.61 -0.30 23.39
N SER A 258 -14.42 -0.64 22.11
CA SER A 258 -13.27 -0.26 21.30
C SER A 258 -13.62 0.73 20.20
N LEU A 259 -12.59 1.21 19.48
CA LEU A 259 -12.80 2.05 18.30
C LEU A 259 -13.57 1.28 17.21
N PRO A 260 -14.35 1.97 16.36
CA PRO A 260 -15.06 1.33 15.26
C PRO A 260 -14.08 0.65 14.28
N ALA A 261 -14.61 -0.23 13.45
CA ALA A 261 -13.86 -0.83 12.36
C ALA A 261 -13.27 0.25 11.44
N LEU A 262 -12.12 -0.07 10.85
CA LEU A 262 -11.50 0.77 9.83
C LEU A 262 -12.36 0.75 8.56
N THR A 263 -12.24 1.78 7.72
CA THR A 263 -12.93 1.86 6.43
C THR A 263 -11.96 2.23 5.30
N LEU A 264 -12.22 1.69 4.10
CA LEU A 264 -11.55 2.11 2.87
C LEU A 264 -12.21 3.33 2.23
N LYS A 265 -13.46 3.63 2.62
CA LYS A 265 -14.23 4.79 2.17
C LYS A 265 -13.89 5.98 3.06
N LEU A 266 -13.17 6.96 2.51
CA LEU A 266 -12.90 8.26 3.13
C LEU A 266 -12.81 9.31 2.03
#